data_AF-A0A0Q4UP94-F1
#
_entry.id   AF-A0A0Q4UP94-F1
#
_cell.length_a   1.000
_cell.length_b   1.000
_cell.length_c   1.000
_cell.angle_alpha   90.00
_cell.angle_beta   90.00
_cell.angle_gamma   90.00
#
_symmetry.space_group_name_H-M   'P 1'
#
loop_
_entity.id
_entity.type
_entity.pdbx_description
1 polymer ?
#
loop_
_entity_poly.entity_id
_entity_poly.type
_entity_poly.pdbx_seq_one_letter_code
_entity_poly.pdbx_strand_id
1 'polypeptide(L)' 'MEESDKRVAALLQRIAHEIGVPVQQFYNDSTPLDASECLSLWFKIRTQEGRYRALQALRAIVEDET' A
#
# COMPACT_ATOMS: atom_id res chain seq x y z
N MET A 1 14.02 12.25 -22.81
CA MET A 1 14.05 11.40 -21.62
C MET A 1 13.34 12.07 -20.45
N GLU A 2 13.64 13.33 -20.14
CA GLU A 2 13.06 14.07 -18.99
C GLU A 2 11.53 14.15 -18.90
N GLU A 3 10.81 14.22 -20.02
CA GLU A 3 9.33 14.35 -19.98
C GLU A 3 8.65 13.06 -19.52
N SER A 4 9.22 11.90 -19.86
CA SER A 4 8.73 10.60 -19.40
C SER A 4 8.91 10.47 -17.89
N ASP A 5 10.07 10.86 -17.38
CA ASP A 5 10.41 10.76 -15.96
C ASP A 5 9.53 11.69 -15.10
N LYS A 6 9.22 12.89 -15.61
CA LYS A 6 8.28 13.82 -14.96
C LYS A 6 6.86 13.24 -14.89
N ARG A 7 6.40 12.56 -15.94
CA ARG A 7 5.08 11.90 -15.95
C ARG A 7 5.03 10.74 -14.96
N VAL A 8 6.09 9.93 -14.89
CA VAL A 8 6.20 8.82 -13.93
C VAL A 8 6.22 9.34 -12.49
N ALA A 9 7.00 10.39 -12.21
CA ALA A 9 7.04 11.01 -10.88
C ALA A 9 5.67 11.56 -10.44
N ALA A 10 4.95 12.24 -11.35
CA ALA A 10 3.60 12.74 -11.07
C ALA A 10 2.60 11.59 -10.81
N LEU A 11 2.74 10.46 -11.51
CA LEU A 11 1.92 9.28 -11.29
C LEU A 11 2.19 8.66 -9.91
N LEU A 12 3.46 8.48 -9.53
CA LEU A 12 3.84 7.95 -8.21
C LEU A 12 3.34 8.84 -7.08
N GLN A 13 3.42 10.16 -7.23
CA GLN A 13 2.90 11.10 -6.25
C GLN A 13 1.38 10.97 -6.06
N ARG A 14 0.63 10.77 -7.15
CA ARG A 14 -0.82 10.51 -7.08
C ARG A 14 -1.11 9.19 -6.37
N ILE A 15 -0.41 8.11 -6.71
CA ILE A 15 -0.60 6.81 -6.06
C ILE A 15 -0.31 6.90 -4.56
N ALA A 16 0.81 7.53 -4.19
CA ALA A 16 1.22 7.75 -2.80
C ALA A 16 0.12 8.45 -1.99
N HIS A 17 -0.46 9.50 -2.56
CA HIS A 17 -1.54 10.25 -1.94
C HIS A 17 -2.80 9.39 -1.71
N GLU A 18 -3.22 8.61 -2.70
CA GLU A 18 -4.41 7.75 -2.60
C GLU A 18 -4.25 6.64 -1.56
N ILE A 19 -3.04 6.08 -1.42
CA ILE A 19 -2.76 5.02 -0.43
C ILE A 19 -2.29 5.56 0.93
N GLY A 20 -2.17 6.88 1.08
CA GLY A 20 -1.80 7.53 2.33
C GLY A 20 -0.35 7.32 2.78
N VAL A 21 0.59 7.04 1.86
CA VAL A 21 2.01 6.86 2.19
C VAL A 21 2.89 7.98 1.61
N PRO A 22 4.05 8.29 2.21
CA PRO A 22 5.00 9.24 1.64
C PRO A 22 5.55 8.75 0.29
N VAL A 23 5.57 9.61 -0.72
CA VAL A 23 6.07 9.26 -2.07
C VAL A 23 7.53 8.79 -2.06
N GLN A 24 8.32 9.26 -1.08
CA GLN A 24 9.71 8.84 -0.86
C GLN A 24 9.85 7.34 -0.63
N GLN A 25 8.80 6.66 -0.13
CA GLN A 25 8.82 5.21 0.07
C GLN A 25 8.95 4.43 -1.24
N PHE A 26 8.50 4.98 -2.39
CA PHE A 26 8.67 4.34 -3.70
C PHE A 26 10.10 4.40 -4.23
N TYR A 27 10.95 5.24 -3.64
CA TYR A 27 12.34 5.42 -4.04
C TYR A 27 13.33 4.78 -3.05
N ASN A 28 12.84 4.26 -1.93
CA ASN A 28 13.67 3.58 -0.95
C ASN A 28 13.77 2.09 -1.32
N ASP A 29 14.98 1.59 -1.56
CA ASP A 29 15.28 0.16 -1.82
C ASP A 29 15.03 -0.76 -0.61
N SER A 30 14.67 -0.20 0.55
CA SER A 30 14.12 -0.98 1.64
C SER A 30 12.67 -1.30 1.30
N THR A 31 12.43 -2.38 0.55
CA THR A 31 11.07 -2.90 0.43
C THR A 31 10.58 -3.18 1.85
N PRO A 32 9.61 -2.39 2.38
CA PRO A 32 8.99 -2.76 3.63
C PRO A 32 8.35 -4.13 3.38
N LEU A 33 8.37 -5.01 4.37
CA LEU A 33 7.79 -6.36 4.36
C LEU A 33 6.69 -6.48 3.29
N ASP A 34 6.95 -7.33 2.29
CA ASP A 34 6.46 -7.22 0.91
C ASP A 34 4.97 -6.82 0.83
N ALA A 35 4.68 -5.53 0.66
CA ALA A 35 3.31 -5.02 0.58
C ALA A 35 2.53 -5.70 -0.56
N SER A 36 3.24 -6.25 -1.56
CA SER A 36 2.67 -7.06 -2.62
C SER A 36 2.09 -8.39 -2.11
N GLU A 37 2.68 -8.99 -1.07
CA GLU A 37 2.16 -10.19 -0.41
C GLU A 37 0.86 -9.88 0.32
N CYS A 38 0.80 -8.78 1.08
CA CYS A 38 -0.43 -8.32 1.73
C CYS A 38 -1.57 -8.12 0.70
N LEU A 39 -1.26 -7.48 -0.43
CA LEU A 39 -2.21 -7.28 -1.52
C LEU A 39 -2.65 -8.60 -2.17
N SER A 40 -1.70 -9.52 -2.41
CA SER A 40 -1.97 -10.87 -2.93
C SER A 40 -2.90 -11.67 -2.02
N LEU A 41 -2.64 -11.64 -0.71
CA LEU A 41 -3.49 -12.28 0.30
C LEU A 41 -4.88 -11.65 0.31
N TRP A 42 -4.99 -10.33 0.26
CA TRP A 42 -6.27 -9.62 0.21
C TRP A 42 -7.15 -10.09 -0.98
N PHE A 43 -6.56 -10.23 -2.17
CA PHE A 43 -7.29 -10.71 -3.35
C PHE A 43 -7.69 -12.19 -3.27
N LYS A 44 -7.01 -13.02 -2.46
CA LYS A 44 -7.40 -14.41 -2.22
C LYS A 44 -8.60 -14.54 -1.28
N ILE A 45 -8.95 -13.51 -0.52
CA ILE A 45 -10.12 -13.50 0.35
C ILE A 45 -11.39 -13.29 -0.50
N ARG A 46 -12.21 -14.35 -0.58
CA ARG A 46 -13.38 -14.37 -1.49
C ARG A 46 -14.68 -13.87 -0.85
N THR A 47 -14.82 -13.99 0.46
CA THR A 47 -16.07 -13.66 1.15
C THR A 47 -16.03 -12.26 1.76
N GLN A 48 -17.19 -11.60 1.81
CA GLN A 48 -17.33 -10.31 2.48
C GLN A 48 -16.92 -10.39 3.95
N GLU A 49 -17.35 -11.45 4.65
CA GLU A 49 -16.99 -11.71 6.03
C GLU A 49 -15.48 -11.93 6.23
N GLY A 50 -14.82 -12.59 5.29
CA GLY A 50 -13.37 -12.76 5.32
C GLY A 50 -12.64 -11.41 5.23
N ARG A 51 -13.10 -10.52 4.34
CA ARG A 51 -12.51 -9.18 4.19
C ARG A 51 -12.76 -8.31 5.41
N TYR A 52 -13.94 -8.42 6.01
CA TYR A 52 -14.27 -7.73 7.25
C TYR A 52 -13.32 -8.14 8.39
N ARG A 53 -13.13 -9.44 8.61
CA ARG A 53 -12.19 -9.94 9.63
C ARG A 53 -10.74 -9.50 9.37
N ALA A 54 -10.29 -9.54 8.12
CA ALA A 54 -8.97 -9.05 7.76
C ALA A 54 -8.79 -7.55 8.06
N LEU A 55 -9.81 -6.74 7.73
CA LEU A 55 -9.78 -5.30 8.03
C LEU A 55 -9.79 -5.02 9.54
N GLN A 56 -10.55 -5.79 10.32
CA GLN A 56 -10.57 -5.66 11.78
C GLN A 56 -9.20 -6.01 12.39
N ALA A 57 -8.56 -7.08 11.92
CA ALA A 57 -7.21 -7.44 12.37
C ALA A 57 -6.19 -6.33 12.08
N LEU A 58 -6.22 -5.75 10.88
CA LEU A 58 -5.34 -4.62 10.52
C LEU A 58 -5.58 -3.39 11.41
N ARG A 59 -6.85 -3.08 11.73
CA ARG A 59 -7.19 -1.95 12.61
C ARG A 59 -6.70 -2.16 14.04
N ALA A 60 -6.85 -3.36 14.57
CA ALA A 60 -6.36 -3.68 15.91
C ALA A 60 -4.84 -3.52 16.02
N ILE A 61 -4.08 -3.95 15.00
CA ILE A 61 -2.62 -3.76 14.96
C ILE A 61 -2.27 -2.26 14.97
N VAL A 62 -2.95 -1.45 14.16
CA VAL A 62 -2.71 0.00 14.14
C VAL A 62 -3.03 0.63 15.50
N GLU A 63 -4.12 0.22 16.14
CA GLU A 63 -4.49 0.71 17.48
C GLU A 63 -3.44 0.32 18.54
N ASP A 64 -2.87 -0.89 18.47
CA ASP A 64 -1.80 -1.33 19.39
C ASP A 64 -0.47 -0.57 19.19
N GLU A 65 -0.22 -0.04 17.98
CA GLU A 65 1.00 0.70 17.64
C GLU A 65 0.91 2.22 17.92
N THR A 66 -0.28 2.76 18.22
CA THR A 66 -0.53 4.20 18.39
C THR A 66 -0.70 4.60 19.86
#